data_AF-A0A955WSE2-F1
#
_entry.id   AF-A0A955WSE2-F1
#
_cell.length_a   1.000
_cell.length_b   1.000
_cell.length_c   1.000
_cell.angle_alpha   90.00
_cell.angle_beta   90.00
_cell.angle_gamma   90.00
#
_symmetry.space_group_name_H-M   'P 1'
#
loop_
_entity.id
_entity.type
_entity.pdbx_description
1 polymer ?
#
loop_
_entity_poly.entity_id
_entity_poly.type
_entity_poly.pdbx_seq_one_letter_code
_entity_poly.pdbx_strand_id
1 'polypeptide(L)'
;MTVGDFLRRLSEALDRAKVPYMVTGSMVSTYYGEPRTTQDVDIVVELSRESLARLLAELPDEDYYVSPEAARDALRRHSMFNIVDMATVWKADLIVRKARPFSEAEFARRQRVRLLDVPV
;
A
#
# COMPACT_ATOMS: atom_id res chain seq x y z
N MET A 1 -9.29 -16.61 -2.76
CA MET A 1 -8.35 -15.70 -2.12
C MET A 1 -9.11 -14.42 -1.80
N THR A 2 -9.13 -14.02 -0.52
CA THR A 2 -9.92 -12.89 -0.03
C THR A 2 -9.13 -11.58 -0.11
N VAL A 3 -9.80 -10.43 0.08
CA VAL A 3 -9.13 -9.14 0.22
C VAL A 3 -8.17 -9.12 1.43
N GLY A 4 -8.47 -9.86 2.50
CA GLY A 4 -7.56 -10.03 3.65
C GLY A 4 -6.29 -10.80 3.26
N ASP A 5 -6.40 -11.79 2.38
CA ASP A 5 -5.21 -12.51 1.88
C ASP A 5 -4.32 -11.63 1.02
N PHE A 6 -4.92 -10.82 0.14
CA PHE A 6 -4.19 -9.82 -0.66
C PHE A 6 -3.49 -8.80 0.24
N LEU A 7 -4.22 -8.23 1.22
CA LEU A 7 -3.67 -7.26 2.16
C LEU A 7 -2.49 -7.83 2.95
N ARG A 8 -2.60 -9.08 3.42
CA ARG A 8 -1.52 -9.77 4.16
C ARG A 8 -0.27 -9.95 3.31
N ARG A 9 -0.42 -10.47 2.09
CA ARG A 9 0.73 -10.68 1.20
C ARG A 9 1.42 -9.35 0.87
N LEU A 10 0.63 -8.30 0.60
CA LEU A 10 1.17 -6.98 0.29
C LEU A 10 1.85 -6.33 1.50
N SER A 11 1.27 -6.44 2.70
CA SER A 11 1.88 -5.91 3.92
C SER A 11 3.20 -6.62 4.26
N GLU A 12 3.26 -7.94 4.07
CA GLU A 12 4.50 -8.71 4.22
C GLU A 12 5.57 -8.29 3.20
N ALA A 13 5.19 -8.02 1.94
CA ALA A 13 6.12 -7.51 0.93
C ALA A 13 6.67 -6.13 1.30
N LEU A 14 5.82 -5.23 1.81
CA LEU A 14 6.23 -3.93 2.33
C LEU A 14 7.18 -4.06 3.54
N ASP A 15 6.88 -4.97 4.47
CA ASP A 15 7.72 -5.26 5.64
C ASP A 15 9.11 -5.79 5.21
N ARG A 16 9.17 -6.76 4.29
CA ARG A 16 10.44 -7.31 3.76
C ARG A 16 11.26 -6.26 3.01
N ALA A 17 10.59 -5.39 2.24
CA ALA A 17 11.23 -4.27 1.55
C ALA A 17 11.67 -3.13 2.51
N LYS A 18 11.31 -3.22 3.80
CA LYS A 18 11.52 -2.20 4.83
C LYS A 18 10.91 -0.86 4.40
N VAL A 19 9.69 -0.92 3.87
CA VAL A 19 8.91 0.26 3.48
C VAL A 19 7.94 0.55 4.62
N PRO A 20 8.12 1.64 5.38
CA PRO A 20 7.09 2.08 6.31
C PRO A 20 5.79 2.36 5.54
N TYR A 21 4.67 1.87 6.06
CA TYR A 21 3.37 2.08 5.44
C TYR A 21 2.28 2.37 6.47
N MET A 22 1.16 2.88 6.00
CA MET A 22 -0.05 3.13 6.76
C MET A 22 -1.25 2.86 5.84
N VAL A 23 -2.06 1.88 6.19
CA VAL A 23 -3.33 1.62 5.48
C VAL A 23 -4.29 2.77 5.75
N THR A 24 -4.96 3.28 4.72
CA THR A 24 -5.88 4.42 4.78
C THR A 24 -7.11 4.16 3.91
N GLY A 25 -7.92 5.20 3.68
CA GLY A 25 -9.02 5.16 2.72
C GLY A 25 -10.25 4.38 3.19
N SER A 26 -11.12 4.03 2.24
CA SER A 26 -12.47 3.52 2.52
C SER A 26 -12.49 2.17 3.25
N MET A 27 -11.42 1.36 3.16
CA MET A 27 -11.31 0.12 3.92
C MET A 27 -11.13 0.36 5.42
N VAL A 28 -10.47 1.46 5.82
CA VAL A 28 -10.43 1.91 7.22
C VAL A 28 -11.79 2.48 7.62
N SER A 29 -12.50 3.12 6.69
CA SER A 29 -13.88 3.55 6.92
C SER A 29 -14.83 2.38 7.15
N THR A 30 -14.61 1.18 6.61
CA THR A 30 -15.39 -0.02 6.95
C THR A 30 -15.17 -0.48 8.40
N TYR A 31 -14.02 -0.15 9.00
CA TYR A 31 -13.79 -0.36 10.44
C TYR A 31 -14.53 0.68 11.31
N TYR A 32 -14.90 1.85 10.75
CA TYR A 32 -15.58 2.94 11.45
C TYR A 32 -16.96 3.36 10.84
N GLY A 33 -17.54 2.61 9.90
CA GLY A 33 -18.64 3.05 9.04
C GLY A 33 -19.07 2.06 7.92
N GLU A 34 -19.99 2.50 7.06
CA GLU A 34 -20.77 1.66 6.11
C GLU A 34 -19.96 1.15 4.89
N PRO A 35 -20.10 -0.12 4.46
CA PRO A 35 -19.30 -0.70 3.39
C PRO A 35 -19.54 0.00 2.04
N ARG A 36 -18.46 0.45 1.38
CA ARG A 36 -18.51 0.90 -0.02
C ARG A 36 -17.80 -0.11 -0.93
N THR A 37 -18.39 -0.37 -2.08
CA THR A 37 -17.90 -1.27 -3.14
C THR A 37 -16.76 -0.61 -3.94
N THR A 38 -15.68 -0.23 -3.29
CA THR A 38 -14.41 0.07 -3.97
C THR A 38 -13.46 -1.09 -3.69
N GLN A 39 -13.03 -1.78 -4.73
CA GLN A 39 -12.15 -2.97 -4.62
C GLN A 39 -10.68 -2.55 -4.44
N ASP A 40 -10.45 -1.54 -3.61
CA ASP A 40 -9.25 -0.73 -3.65
C ASP A 40 -8.75 -0.55 -2.21
N VAL A 41 -7.51 -0.95 -1.96
CA VAL A 41 -6.81 -0.72 -0.69
C VAL A 41 -5.90 0.50 -0.84
N ASP A 42 -6.20 1.58 -0.12
CA ASP A 42 -5.32 2.75 -0.10
C ASP A 42 -4.20 2.56 0.95
N ILE A 43 -2.95 2.72 0.54
CA ILE A 43 -1.80 2.58 1.46
C ILE A 43 -0.85 3.76 1.26
N VAL A 44 -0.65 4.54 2.31
CA VAL A 44 0.41 5.57 2.34
C VAL A 44 1.74 4.87 2.60
N VAL A 45 2.75 5.15 1.79
CA VAL A 45 4.09 4.55 1.89
C VAL A 45 5.18 5.62 1.98
N GLU A 46 6.17 5.39 2.83
CA GLU A 46 7.41 6.17 2.84
C GLU A 46 8.47 5.46 2.00
N LEU A 47 8.72 6.00 0.80
CA LEU A 47 9.63 5.40 -0.16
C LEU A 47 10.90 6.22 -0.36
N SER A 48 12.01 5.50 -0.48
CA SER A 48 13.27 5.96 -1.04
C SER A 48 13.51 5.23 -2.37
N ARG A 49 14.52 5.63 -3.15
CA ARG A 49 14.88 4.89 -4.37
C ARG A 49 15.27 3.44 -4.07
N GLU A 50 15.98 3.23 -2.96
CA GLU A 50 16.42 1.90 -2.53
C GLU A 50 15.24 1.04 -2.07
N SER A 51 14.37 1.57 -1.21
CA SER A 51 13.22 0.81 -0.73
C SER A 51 12.18 0.54 -1.83
N LEU A 52 12.03 1.43 -2.81
CA LEU A 52 11.22 1.16 -4.01
C LEU A 52 11.82 0.01 -4.83
N ALA A 53 13.14 -0.01 -5.04
CA ALA A 53 13.78 -1.11 -5.77
C ALA A 53 13.60 -2.45 -5.04
N ARG A 54 13.73 -2.46 -3.70
CA ARG A 54 13.43 -3.66 -2.89
C ARG A 54 11.96 -4.07 -3.02
N LEU A 55 11.02 -3.13 -2.92
CA LEU A 55 9.59 -3.43 -3.04
C LEU A 55 9.25 -4.06 -4.39
N LEU A 56 9.79 -3.52 -5.50
CA LEU A 56 9.56 -4.10 -6.82
C LEU A 56 10.16 -5.51 -6.95
N ALA A 57 11.27 -5.82 -6.25
CA ALA A 57 11.83 -7.16 -6.22
C ALA A 57 11.00 -8.15 -5.39
N GLU A 58 10.20 -7.67 -4.43
CA GLU A 58 9.29 -8.47 -3.60
C GLU A 58 7.93 -8.73 -4.27
N LEU A 59 7.70 -8.16 -5.47
CA LEU A 59 6.45 -8.24 -6.22
C LEU A 59 6.71 -8.95 -7.57
N PRO A 60 6.73 -10.29 -7.62
CA PRO A 60 6.98 -11.01 -8.86
C PRO A 60 5.84 -10.79 -9.86
N ASP A 61 6.19 -10.62 -11.14
CA ASP A 61 5.24 -10.35 -12.24
C ASP A 61 4.18 -11.45 -12.44
N GLU A 62 4.44 -12.67 -11.95
CA GLU A 62 3.51 -13.80 -11.97
C GLU A 62 2.32 -13.60 -11.03
N ASP A 63 2.54 -12.89 -9.91
CA ASP A 63 1.53 -12.66 -8.87
C ASP A 63 0.96 -11.24 -8.93
N TYR A 64 1.78 -10.27 -9.36
CA TYR A 64 1.43 -8.86 -9.29
C TYR A 64 1.69 -8.14 -10.61
N TYR A 65 0.77 -7.27 -10.97
CA TYR A 65 1.04 -6.22 -11.94
C TYR A 65 1.41 -4.93 -11.21
N VAL A 66 2.59 -4.39 -11.55
CA VAL A 66 3.05 -3.07 -11.13
C VAL A 66 3.86 -2.46 -12.27
N SER A 67 3.65 -1.18 -12.59
CA SER A 67 4.50 -0.49 -13.56
C SER A 67 5.72 0.10 -12.87
N PRO A 68 6.96 -0.38 -13.14
CA PRO A 68 8.16 0.19 -12.52
C PRO A 68 8.39 1.66 -12.92
N GLU A 69 7.98 2.05 -14.12
CA GLU A 69 8.05 3.44 -14.58
C GLU A 69 7.10 4.33 -13.80
N ALA A 70 5.83 3.92 -13.64
CA ALA A 70 4.85 4.65 -12.87
C ALA A 70 5.26 4.77 -11.40
N ALA A 71 5.79 3.70 -10.80
CA ALA A 71 6.25 3.71 -9.41
C ALA A 71 7.44 4.68 -9.20
N ARG A 72 8.39 4.70 -10.15
CA ARG A 72 9.50 5.66 -10.13
C ARG A 72 9.03 7.10 -10.33
N ASP A 73 8.04 7.33 -11.19
CA ASP A 73 7.46 8.66 -11.38
C ASP A 73 6.70 9.13 -10.14
N ALA A 74 5.92 8.23 -9.52
CA ALA A 74 5.22 8.50 -8.29
C ALA A 74 6.15 8.88 -7.14
N LEU A 75 7.28 8.17 -7.00
CA LEU A 75 8.33 8.53 -6.05
C LEU A 75 8.88 9.94 -6.30
N ARG A 76 9.17 10.30 -7.56
CA ARG A 76 9.70 11.63 -7.90
C ARG A 76 8.69 12.75 -7.64
N ARG A 77 7.41 12.50 -7.93
CA ARG A 77 6.34 13.51 -7.87
C ARG A 77 5.58 13.53 -6.55
N HIS A 78 5.92 12.64 -5.61
CA HIS A 78 5.12 12.37 -4.41
C HIS A 78 3.62 12.14 -4.75
N SER A 79 3.37 11.37 -5.80
CA SER A 79 2.02 10.99 -6.24
C SER A 79 1.73 9.54 -5.85
N MET A 80 0.98 8.79 -6.66
CA MET A 80 0.57 7.41 -6.38
C MET A 80 0.79 6.51 -7.59
N PHE A 81 0.87 5.21 -7.34
CA PHE A 81 0.87 4.16 -8.34
C PHE A 81 0.07 2.96 -7.82
N ASN A 82 -0.39 2.09 -8.72
CA ASN A 82 -1.17 0.93 -8.34
C ASN A 82 -0.34 -0.36 -8.36
N ILE A 83 -0.79 -1.31 -7.53
CA ILE A 83 -0.43 -2.72 -7.59
C ILE A 83 -1.73 -3.49 -7.77
N VAL A 84 -1.73 -4.46 -8.68
CA VAL A 84 -2.88 -5.33 -8.93
C VAL A 84 -2.47 -6.77 -8.67
N ASP A 85 -3.24 -7.50 -7.88
CA ASP A 85 -3.11 -8.95 -7.73
C ASP A 85 -3.67 -9.63 -8.98
N MET A 86 -2.82 -10.40 -9.67
CA MET A 86 -3.19 -11.06 -10.92
C MET A 86 -4.17 -12.22 -10.70
N ALA A 87 -4.22 -12.81 -9.50
CA ALA A 87 -5.10 -13.93 -9.21
C ALA A 87 -6.55 -13.49 -8.92
N THR A 88 -6.73 -12.32 -8.29
CA THR A 88 -8.03 -11.87 -7.79
C THR A 88 -8.51 -10.55 -8.39
N VAL A 89 -7.63 -9.83 -9.09
CA VAL A 89 -7.88 -8.48 -9.60
C VAL A 89 -8.12 -7.45 -8.47
N TRP A 90 -7.67 -7.75 -7.24
CA TRP A 90 -7.68 -6.76 -6.16
C TRP A 90 -6.60 -5.71 -6.43
N LYS A 91 -6.91 -4.44 -6.18
CA LYS A 91 -5.99 -3.33 -6.40
C LYS A 91 -5.59 -2.70 -5.05
N ALA A 92 -4.33 -2.30 -4.95
CA ALA A 92 -3.87 -1.37 -3.94
C ALA A 92 -3.32 -0.10 -4.58
N ASP A 93 -3.73 1.06 -4.08
CA ASP A 93 -3.19 2.35 -4.46
C ASP A 93 -2.11 2.75 -3.45
N LEU A 94 -0.84 2.71 -3.89
CA LEU A 94 0.31 3.11 -3.08
C LEU A 94 0.54 4.62 -3.24
N ILE A 95 0.26 5.35 -2.16
CA ILE A 95 0.35 6.81 -2.07
C ILE A 95 1.70 7.16 -1.46
N VAL A 96 2.59 7.79 -2.23
CA VAL A 96 3.87 8.24 -1.70
C VAL A 96 3.63 9.36 -0.70
N ARG A 97 4.13 9.19 0.54
CA ARG A 97 3.99 10.19 1.61
C ARG A 97 4.52 11.54 1.11
N LYS A 98 3.67 12.56 1.23
CA LYS A 98 4.05 13.94 0.90
C LYS A 98 4.99 14.49 1.99
N ALA A 99 6.01 15.23 1.57
CA ALA A 99 6.91 15.98 2.45
C ALA A 99 6.25 17.29 2.94
N ARG A 100 5.09 17.18 3.58
CA ARG A 100 4.38 18.30 4.21
C ARG A 100 4.19 18.02 5.69
N PRO A 101 4.23 19.04 6.57
CA PRO A 101 4.17 18.84 8.02
C PRO A 101 2.97 18.01 8.48
N PHE A 102 1.81 18.21 7.87
CA PHE A 102 0.60 17.42 8.17
C PHE A 102 0.78 15.93 7.88
N SER A 103 1.33 15.57 6.71
CA SER A 103 1.51 14.17 6.31
C SER A 103 2.62 13.48 7.11
N GLU A 104 3.62 14.23 7.57
CA GLU A 104 4.62 13.73 8.51
C GLU A 104 3.99 13.43 9.87
N ALA A 105 3.22 14.37 10.41
CA ALA A 105 2.59 14.22 11.71
C ALA A 105 1.55 13.08 11.74
N GLU A 106 0.74 12.96 10.69
CA GLU A 106 -0.23 11.86 10.54
C GLU A 106 0.48 10.51 10.44
N PHE A 107 1.47 10.39 9.57
CA PHE A 107 2.20 9.14 9.36
C PHE A 107 3.06 8.71 10.55
N ALA A 108 3.56 9.66 11.34
CA ALA A 108 4.27 9.40 12.60
C ALA A 108 3.34 8.85 13.69
N ARG A 109 2.03 9.11 13.60
CA ARG A 109 1.01 8.62 14.54
C ARG A 109 0.37 7.29 14.12
N ARG A 110 0.83 6.68 13.03
CA ARG A 110 0.32 5.37 12.59
C ARG A 110 0.45 4.34 13.72
N GLN A 111 -0.57 3.50 13.85
CA GLN A 111 -0.64 2.46 14.87
C GLN A 111 -0.78 1.10 14.22
N ARG A 112 -0.19 0.08 14.85
CA ARG A 112 -0.35 -1.30 14.41
C ARG A 112 -1.72 -1.80 14.84
N VAL A 113 -2.55 -2.22 13.89
CA VAL A 113 -3.91 -2.70 14.11
C VAL A 113 -4.13 -4.03 13.40
N ARG A 114 -5.24 -4.72 13.70
CA ARG A 114 -5.69 -5.87 12.90
C ARG A 114 -6.83 -5.42 12.00
N LEU A 115 -6.60 -5.44 10.70
CA LEU A 115 -7.61 -5.16 9.69
C LEU A 115 -7.88 -6.45 8.91
N LEU A 116 -9.13 -6.94 8.90
CA LEU A 116 -9.49 -8.21 8.26
C LEU A 116 -8.62 -9.40 8.75
N ASP A 117 -8.34 -9.44 10.05
CA ASP A 117 -7.43 -10.39 10.72
C ASP A 117 -5.95 -10.30 10.27
N VAL A 118 -5.58 -9.29 9.50
CA VAL A 118 -4.21 -9.01 9.07
C VAL A 118 -3.57 -7.96 9.98
N PRO A 119 -2.38 -8.22 10.56
CA PRO A 119 -1.64 -7.20 11.29
C PRO A 119 -1.00 -6.21 10.31
N VAL A 120 -1.45 -4.95 10.36
CA VAL A 120 -0.99 -3.84 9.51
C VAL A 120 -0.63 -2.61 10.33
#